data_AF-A0A7W0ZVA3-F1
#
_entry.id   AF-A0A7W0ZVA3-F1
#
_cell.length_a   1.000
_cell.length_b   1.000
_cell.length_c   1.000
_cell.angle_alpha   90.00
_cell.angle_beta   90.00
_cell.angle_gamma   90.00
#
_symmetry.space_group_name_H-M   'P 1'
#
loop_
_entity.id
_entity.type
_entity.pdbx_description
1 polymer ?
#
loop_
_entity_poly.entity_id
_entity_poly.type
_entity_poly.pdbx_seq_one_letter_code
_entity_poly.pdbx_strand_id
1 'polypeptide(L)'
;MSYTIADEPHETSLGAYVVNPSAPLLASMMCGAWMTWPWFAFNAIAMGSPTKKKELTLCAIALGGTVLLGWLALALVDAGWIPLGTPFKLAMLGISTWKLALAYYISTVQSRTFHVYEYYGGTVRAAGAIIGTGFWIKGIVFALSDDPLWIIIVSGGL
;
A
#
# COMPACT_ATOMS: atom_id res chain seq x y z
N MET A 1 8.23 12.77 35.34
CA MET A 1 8.32 12.88 33.86
C MET A 1 9.36 11.88 33.42
N SER A 2 8.93 10.81 32.74
CA SER A 2 9.87 9.93 32.04
C SER A 2 10.37 10.67 30.81
N TYR A 3 11.68 10.70 30.59
CA TYR A 3 12.26 11.23 29.35
C TYR A 3 11.98 10.21 28.24
N THR A 4 11.19 10.60 27.25
CA THR A 4 10.90 9.80 26.05
C THR A 4 11.78 10.29 24.92
N ILE A 5 12.48 9.39 24.24
CA ILE A 5 13.32 9.77 23.10
C ILE A 5 12.39 10.15 21.93
N ALA A 6 12.70 11.22 21.20
CA ALA A 6 11.79 11.76 20.16
C ALA A 6 11.43 10.75 19.05
N ASP A 7 12.31 9.77 18.80
CA ASP A 7 12.13 8.73 17.80
C ASP A 7 11.58 7.41 18.38
N GLU A 8 11.31 7.38 19.69
CA GLU A 8 10.78 6.21 20.37
C GLU A 8 9.34 5.93 19.90
N PRO A 9 9.04 4.71 19.42
CA PRO A 9 7.69 4.34 19.09
C PRO A 9 6.83 4.36 20.35
N HIS A 10 5.64 4.93 20.22
CA HIS A 10 4.71 5.00 21.34
C HIS A 10 4.12 3.61 21.59
N GLU A 11 3.98 3.21 22.86
CA GLU A 11 3.27 1.97 23.18
C GLU A 11 1.83 2.03 22.65
N THR A 12 1.44 1.00 21.90
CA THR A 12 0.07 0.85 21.42
C THR A 12 -0.47 -0.53 21.75
N SER A 13 -1.78 -0.62 22.00
CA SER A 13 -2.47 -1.90 22.19
C SER A 13 -2.44 -2.81 20.96
N LEU A 14 -2.07 -2.26 19.80
CA LEU A 14 -1.99 -2.95 18.52
C LEU A 14 -0.57 -3.43 18.19
N GLY A 15 0.43 -3.17 19.04
CA GLY A 15 1.84 -3.56 18.81
C GLY A 15 2.00 -5.05 18.49
N ALA A 16 1.18 -5.90 19.10
CA ALA A 16 1.18 -7.34 18.84
C ALA A 16 0.85 -7.73 17.38
N TYR A 17 0.35 -6.82 16.53
CA TYR A 17 -0.02 -7.07 15.14
C TYR A 17 0.93 -6.41 14.13
N VAL A 18 2.02 -5.80 14.59
CA VAL A 18 3.03 -5.20 13.71
C VAL A 18 3.61 -6.26 12.79
N VAL A 19 3.77 -5.89 11.52
CA VAL A 19 4.42 -6.72 10.50
C VAL A 19 5.62 -5.98 9.93
N ASN A 20 6.58 -6.73 9.40
CA ASN A 20 7.71 -6.15 8.69
C ASN A 20 7.20 -5.33 7.49
N PRO A 21 7.65 -4.07 7.27
CA PRO A 21 7.19 -3.22 6.16
C PRO A 21 7.39 -3.82 4.76
N SER A 22 8.31 -4.76 4.60
CA SER A 22 8.46 -5.54 3.36
C SER A 22 7.24 -6.39 3.02
N ALA A 23 6.41 -6.77 4.00
CA ALA A 23 5.21 -7.56 3.76
C ALA A 23 4.08 -6.75 3.08
N PRO A 24 3.67 -5.56 3.58
CA PRO A 24 2.76 -4.69 2.83
C PRO A 24 3.31 -4.28 1.45
N LEU A 25 4.63 -4.14 1.30
CA LEU A 25 5.27 -3.92 0.00
C LEU A 25 5.05 -5.12 -0.94
N LEU A 26 5.29 -6.35 -0.48
CA LEU A 26 5.03 -7.56 -1.28
C LEU A 26 3.53 -7.69 -1.61
N ALA A 27 2.66 -7.37 -0.64
CA ALA A 27 1.23 -7.34 -0.84
C ALA A 27 0.82 -6.37 -1.97
N SER A 28 1.58 -5.29 -2.19
CA SER A 28 1.28 -4.32 -3.26
C SER A 28 1.41 -4.94 -4.64
N MET A 29 2.37 -5.84 -4.81
CA MET A 29 2.63 -6.56 -6.05
C MET A 29 1.62 -7.69 -6.26
N MET A 30 1.30 -8.43 -5.19
CA MET A 30 0.45 -9.63 -5.30
C MET A 30 -1.05 -9.30 -5.25
N CYS A 31 -1.44 -8.48 -4.28
CA CYS A 31 -2.84 -8.26 -3.89
C CYS A 31 -3.40 -6.92 -4.39
N GLY A 32 -2.55 -5.95 -4.73
CA GLY A 32 -2.94 -4.65 -5.29
C GLY A 32 -3.17 -3.57 -4.23
N ALA A 33 -3.57 -2.38 -4.72
CA ALA A 33 -3.61 -1.16 -3.90
C ALA A 33 -4.67 -1.19 -2.78
N TRP A 34 -5.81 -1.83 -3.05
CA TRP A 34 -6.95 -1.88 -2.12
C TRP A 34 -6.58 -2.50 -0.76
N MET A 35 -5.71 -3.51 -0.74
CA MET A 35 -5.28 -4.17 0.49
C MET A 35 -4.03 -3.51 1.07
N THR A 36 -3.11 -3.10 0.21
CA THR A 36 -1.80 -2.56 0.62
C THR A 36 -1.88 -1.23 1.35
N TRP A 37 -2.65 -0.25 0.84
CA TRP A 37 -2.66 1.07 1.46
C TRP A 37 -3.28 1.09 2.86
N PRO A 38 -4.44 0.42 3.09
CA PRO A 38 -4.95 0.26 4.45
C PRO A 38 -3.98 -0.50 5.34
N TRP A 39 -3.26 -1.49 4.82
CA TRP A 39 -2.30 -2.26 5.61
C TRP A 39 -1.07 -1.43 5.99
N PHE A 40 -0.50 -0.63 5.09
CA PHE A 40 0.57 0.32 5.44
C PHE A 40 0.10 1.32 6.52
N ALA A 41 -1.10 1.88 6.36
CA ALA A 41 -1.68 2.80 7.35
C ALA A 41 -1.89 2.12 8.71
N PHE A 42 -2.42 0.89 8.72
CA PHE A 42 -2.58 0.09 9.93
C PHE A 42 -1.23 -0.21 10.59
N ASN A 43 -0.22 -0.61 9.82
CA ASN A 43 1.10 -0.92 10.34
C ASN A 43 1.76 0.31 10.98
N ALA A 44 1.60 1.50 10.39
CA ALA A 44 2.07 2.77 10.96
C ALA A 44 1.48 3.04 12.35
N ILE A 45 0.18 2.75 12.51
CA ILE A 45 -0.57 2.94 13.76
C ILE A 45 -0.15 1.87 14.77
N ALA A 46 -0.06 0.60 14.36
CA ALA A 46 0.30 -0.51 15.22
C ALA A 46 1.73 -0.37 15.78
N MET A 47 2.68 0.08 14.96
CA MET A 47 4.05 0.37 15.40
C MET A 47 4.16 1.59 16.32
N GLY A 48 3.10 2.40 16.46
CA GLY A 48 3.17 3.64 17.23
C GLY A 48 4.10 4.68 16.60
N SER A 49 4.16 4.72 15.25
CA SER A 49 5.14 5.54 14.54
C SER A 49 5.04 7.04 14.89
N PRO A 50 6.17 7.70 15.27
CA PRO A 50 6.22 9.15 15.44
C PRO A 50 5.81 9.91 14.16
N THR A 51 6.08 9.32 12.99
CA THR A 51 5.78 9.89 11.68
C THR A 51 4.45 9.41 11.08
N LYS A 52 3.57 8.79 11.89
CA LYS A 52 2.30 8.21 11.41
C LYS A 52 1.47 9.16 10.55
N LYS A 53 1.40 10.46 10.88
CA LYS A 53 0.65 11.44 10.08
C LYS A 53 1.18 11.53 8.65
N LYS A 54 2.51 11.55 8.49
CA LYS A 54 3.17 11.56 7.17
C LYS A 54 2.85 10.27 6.41
N GLU A 55 2.93 9.13 7.06
CA GLU A 55 2.67 7.81 6.45
C GLU A 55 1.21 7.66 6.00
N LEU A 56 0.24 8.09 6.83
CA LEU A 56 -1.18 8.09 6.48
C LEU A 56 -1.45 9.02 5.29
N THR A 57 -0.87 10.22 5.29
CA THR A 57 -0.97 11.15 4.15
C THR A 57 -0.38 10.55 2.88
N LEU A 58 0.77 9.87 2.97
CA LEU A 58 1.37 9.18 1.82
C LEU A 58 0.47 8.04 1.31
N CYS A 59 -0.15 7.26 2.20
CA CYS A 59 -1.13 6.23 1.82
C CYS A 59 -2.34 6.83 1.11
N ALA A 60 -2.85 7.97 1.60
CA ALA A 60 -3.96 8.68 0.99
C ALA A 60 -3.59 9.24 -0.40
N ILE A 61 -2.39 9.82 -0.54
CA ILE A 61 -1.86 10.29 -1.83
C ILE A 61 -1.68 9.12 -2.79
N ALA A 62 -1.18 7.97 -2.31
CA ALA A 62 -0.96 6.81 -3.16
C ALA A 62 -2.26 6.23 -3.69
N LEU A 63 -3.26 6.07 -2.83
CA LEU A 63 -4.59 5.61 -3.22
C LEU A 63 -5.28 6.65 -4.13
N GLY A 64 -5.35 7.91 -3.70
CA GLY A 64 -5.99 8.98 -4.47
C GLY A 64 -5.33 9.21 -5.82
N GLY A 65 -4.00 9.18 -5.88
CA GLY A 65 -3.24 9.24 -7.12
C GLY A 65 -3.51 8.05 -8.04
N THR A 66 -3.66 6.85 -7.50
CA THR A 66 -4.04 5.67 -8.29
C THR A 66 -5.43 5.81 -8.91
N VAL A 67 -6.40 6.27 -8.12
CA VAL A 67 -7.78 6.51 -8.60
C VAL A 67 -7.79 7.60 -9.66
N LEU A 68 -7.10 8.72 -9.43
CA LEU A 68 -7.03 9.84 -10.35
C LEU A 68 -6.35 9.47 -11.66
N LEU A 69 -5.22 8.76 -11.62
CA LEU A 69 -4.52 8.30 -12.82
C LEU A 69 -5.32 7.25 -13.58
N GLY A 70 -6.00 6.33 -12.89
CA GLY A 70 -6.89 5.35 -13.50
C GLY A 70 -8.07 6.01 -14.22
N TRP A 71 -8.74 6.95 -13.54
CA TRP A 71 -9.83 7.73 -14.13
C TRP A 71 -9.36 8.54 -15.34
N LEU A 72 -8.21 9.22 -15.23
CA LEU A 72 -7.64 10.00 -16.34
C LEU A 72 -7.30 9.10 -17.54
N ALA A 73 -6.74 7.91 -17.31
CA ALA A 73 -6.42 6.97 -18.38
C ALA A 73 -7.69 6.52 -19.10
N LEU A 74 -8.78 6.21 -18.38
CA LEU A 74 -10.07 5.84 -18.97
C LEU A 74 -10.68 7.02 -19.74
N ALA A 75 -10.70 8.23 -19.17
CA ALA A 75 -11.22 9.42 -19.82
C ALA A 75 -10.46 9.75 -21.13
N LEU A 76 -9.15 9.54 -21.18
CA LEU A 76 -8.33 9.74 -22.37
C LEU A 76 -8.58 8.66 -23.45
N VAL A 77 -8.92 7.45 -23.04
CA VAL A 77 -9.36 6.39 -23.97
C VAL A 77 -10.73 6.73 -24.55
N ASP A 78 -11.69 7.14 -23.70
CA ASP A 78 -13.04 7.52 -24.12
C ASP A 78 -13.04 8.74 -25.04
N ALA A 79 -12.13 9.70 -24.81
CA ALA A 79 -11.92 10.85 -25.69
C ALA A 79 -11.22 10.49 -27.02
N GLY A 80 -10.77 9.25 -27.19
CA GLY A 80 -10.06 8.78 -28.38
C GLY A 80 -8.60 9.25 -28.49
N TRP A 81 -8.04 9.84 -27.41
CA TRP A 81 -6.65 10.30 -27.40
C TRP A 81 -5.67 9.16 -27.20
N ILE A 82 -6.08 8.12 -26.46
CA ILE A 82 -5.30 6.89 -26.24
C ILE A 82 -6.00 5.72 -26.94
N PRO A 83 -5.42 5.18 -28.02
CA PRO A 83 -5.94 3.95 -28.64
C PRO A 83 -5.83 2.75 -27.70
N LEU A 84 -6.82 1.86 -27.77
CA LEU A 84 -6.75 0.54 -27.16
C LEU A 84 -5.59 -0.25 -27.79
N GLY A 85 -4.67 -0.77 -26.96
CA GLY A 85 -3.48 -1.49 -27.43
C GLY A 85 -2.22 -1.09 -26.66
N THR A 86 -1.11 -0.93 -27.37
CA THR A 86 0.20 -0.57 -26.79
C THR A 86 0.16 0.74 -25.98
N PRO A 87 -0.46 1.83 -26.47
CA PRO A 87 -0.52 3.09 -25.73
C PRO A 87 -1.21 2.95 -24.37
N PHE A 88 -2.34 2.24 -24.33
CA PHE A 88 -3.06 1.95 -23.08
C PHE A 88 -2.22 1.11 -22.11
N LYS A 89 -1.52 0.08 -22.60
CA LYS A 89 -0.62 -0.75 -21.77
C LYS A 89 0.52 0.07 -21.16
N LEU A 90 1.06 1.05 -21.90
CA LEU A 90 2.08 1.96 -21.37
C LEU A 90 1.52 2.89 -20.30
N ALA A 91 0.29 3.39 -20.46
CA ALA A 91 -0.38 4.17 -19.42
C ALA A 91 -0.55 3.36 -18.12
N MET A 92 -1.00 2.11 -18.24
CA MET A 92 -1.15 1.21 -17.10
C MET A 92 0.19 0.83 -16.46
N LEU A 93 1.27 0.71 -17.24
CA LEU A 93 2.62 0.54 -16.72
C LEU A 93 3.01 1.75 -15.86
N GLY A 94 2.75 2.96 -16.33
CA GLY A 94 2.97 4.19 -15.55
C GLY A 94 2.24 4.20 -14.22
N ILE A 95 0.96 3.79 -14.20
CA ILE A 95 0.18 3.64 -12.97
C ILE A 95 0.80 2.59 -12.03
N SER A 96 1.26 1.47 -12.57
CA SER A 96 1.91 0.41 -11.80
C SER A 96 3.23 0.90 -11.19
N THR A 97 4.03 1.66 -11.95
CA THR A 97 5.26 2.29 -11.46
C THR A 97 4.98 3.30 -10.36
N TRP A 98 3.95 4.14 -10.49
CA TRP A 98 3.51 5.07 -9.45
C TRP A 98 3.21 4.34 -8.13
N LYS A 99 2.40 3.27 -8.19
CA LYS A 99 2.04 2.45 -7.03
C LYS A 99 3.28 1.85 -6.37
N LEU A 100 4.14 1.23 -7.17
CA LEU A 100 5.34 0.58 -6.66
C LEU A 100 6.32 1.60 -6.04
N ALA A 101 6.52 2.75 -6.68
CA ALA A 101 7.39 3.81 -6.18
C ALA A 101 6.92 4.33 -4.81
N LEU A 102 5.61 4.57 -4.64
CA LEU A 102 5.07 5.01 -3.37
C LEU A 102 5.05 3.91 -2.31
N ALA A 103 4.73 2.67 -2.67
CA ALA A 103 4.81 1.54 -1.76
C ALA A 103 6.24 1.35 -1.23
N TYR A 104 7.23 1.45 -2.12
CA TYR A 104 8.64 1.39 -1.74
C TYR A 104 9.03 2.56 -0.83
N TYR A 105 8.65 3.79 -1.19
CA TYR A 105 8.94 4.96 -0.36
C TYR A 105 8.34 4.84 1.04
N ILE A 106 7.06 4.47 1.16
CA ILE A 106 6.39 4.26 2.45
C ILE A 106 7.08 3.13 3.23
N SER A 107 7.41 2.02 2.59
CA SER A 107 8.16 0.92 3.21
C SER A 107 9.49 1.42 3.79
N THR A 108 10.26 2.23 3.06
CA THR A 108 11.54 2.75 3.56
C THR A 108 11.39 3.71 4.74
N VAL A 109 10.31 4.49 4.78
CA VAL A 109 9.98 5.34 5.94
C VAL A 109 9.65 4.46 7.14
N GLN A 110 8.79 3.46 6.96
CA GLN A 110 8.39 2.53 8.01
C GLN A 110 9.52 1.65 8.53
N SER A 111 10.46 1.25 7.67
CA SER A 111 11.60 0.41 8.08
C SER A 111 12.44 1.07 9.16
N ARG A 112 12.61 2.40 9.14
CA ARG A 112 13.36 3.13 10.18
C ARG A 112 12.70 2.96 11.54
N THR A 113 11.40 3.21 11.62
CA THR A 113 10.62 3.05 12.86
C THR A 113 10.53 1.59 13.28
N PHE A 114 10.40 0.68 12.32
CA PHE A 114 10.33 -0.76 12.58
C PHE A 114 11.60 -1.29 13.25
N HIS A 115 12.79 -0.87 12.81
CA HIS A 115 14.04 -1.26 13.48
C HIS A 115 14.14 -0.74 14.91
N VAL A 116 13.65 0.47 15.16
CA VAL A 116 13.59 1.02 16.53
C VAL A 116 12.56 0.26 17.37
N TYR A 117 11.41 -0.08 16.80
CA TYR A 117 10.40 -0.91 17.46
C TYR A 117 10.93 -2.29 17.86
N GLU A 118 11.67 -2.97 16.97
CA GLU A 118 12.34 -4.23 17.30
C GLU A 118 13.44 -4.05 18.36
N TYR A 119 14.19 -2.95 18.31
CA TYR A 119 15.22 -2.64 19.31
C TYR A 119 14.65 -2.52 20.73
N TYR A 120 13.45 -1.95 20.88
CA TYR A 120 12.74 -1.87 22.17
C TYR A 120 11.98 -3.17 22.53
N GLY A 121 12.22 -4.28 21.82
CA GLY A 121 11.62 -5.59 22.14
C GLY A 121 10.21 -5.79 21.57
N GLY A 122 9.79 -4.97 20.60
CA GLY A 122 8.51 -5.09 19.94
C GLY A 122 8.34 -6.44 19.22
N THR A 123 7.19 -7.08 19.37
CA THR A 123 6.89 -8.36 18.72
C THR A 123 6.44 -8.17 17.27
N VAL A 124 6.93 -9.01 16.35
CA VAL A 124 6.60 -8.97 14.92
C VAL A 124 5.83 -10.22 14.51
N ARG A 125 4.73 -10.05 13.77
CA ARG A 125 3.95 -11.16 13.22
C ARG A 125 4.39 -11.55 11.82
N ALA A 126 4.25 -12.85 11.54
CA ALA A 126 4.35 -13.38 10.19
C ALA A 126 3.16 -12.91 9.34
N ALA A 127 3.44 -12.39 8.15
CA ALA A 127 2.43 -11.86 7.24
C ALA A 127 2.04 -12.80 6.09
N GLY A 128 2.77 -13.92 5.91
CA GLY A 128 2.63 -14.80 4.74
C GLY A 128 1.21 -15.33 4.52
N ALA A 129 0.52 -15.76 5.59
CA ALA A 129 -0.86 -16.25 5.50
C ALA A 129 -1.85 -15.16 5.05
N ILE A 130 -1.67 -13.92 5.50
CA ILE A 130 -2.51 -12.78 5.11
C ILE A 130 -2.29 -12.46 3.64
N ILE A 131 -1.04 -12.44 3.17
CA ILE A 131 -0.72 -12.21 1.76
C ILE A 131 -1.30 -13.32 0.88
N GLY A 132 -1.12 -14.59 1.25
CA GLY A 132 -1.66 -15.73 0.50
C GLY A 132 -3.20 -15.69 0.41
N THR A 133 -3.86 -15.35 1.51
CA THR A 133 -5.33 -15.21 1.55
C THR A 133 -5.79 -14.01 0.73
N GLY A 134 -5.10 -12.87 0.84
CA GLY A 134 -5.37 -11.67 0.04
C GLY A 134 -5.24 -11.90 -1.46
N PHE A 135 -4.24 -12.67 -1.89
CA PHE A 135 -4.05 -13.05 -3.29
C PHE A 135 -5.21 -13.89 -3.82
N TRP A 136 -5.69 -14.85 -3.02
CA TRP A 136 -6.88 -15.63 -3.37
C TRP A 136 -8.16 -14.77 -3.43
N ILE A 137 -8.38 -13.92 -2.42
CA ILE A 137 -9.54 -13.03 -2.36
C ILE A 137 -9.55 -12.05 -3.54
N LYS A 138 -8.39 -11.55 -3.98
CA LYS A 138 -8.28 -10.70 -5.17
C LYS A 138 -8.93 -11.32 -6.40
N GLY A 139 -8.76 -12.63 -6.62
CA GLY A 139 -9.41 -13.34 -7.73
C GLY A 139 -10.93 -13.30 -7.65
N ILE A 140 -11.49 -13.44 -6.45
CA ILE A 140 -12.93 -13.32 -6.20
C ILE A 140 -13.39 -11.87 -6.42
N VAL A 141 -12.64 -10.89 -5.93
CA VAL A 141 -12.96 -9.46 -6.10
C VAL A 141 -13.02 -9.07 -7.58
N PHE A 142 -12.11 -9.61 -8.40
CA PHE A 142 -12.18 -9.40 -9.85
C PHE A 142 -13.39 -10.07 -10.50
N ALA A 143 -13.85 -11.22 -10.00
CA ALA A 143 -15.04 -11.88 -10.53
C ALA A 143 -16.36 -11.17 -10.15
N LEU A 144 -16.34 -10.27 -9.17
CA LEU A 144 -17.52 -9.59 -8.65
C LEU A 144 -17.77 -8.21 -9.25
N SER A 145 -16.84 -7.65 -10.03
CA SER A 145 -16.94 -6.28 -10.53
C SER A 145 -16.39 -6.15 -11.94
N ASP A 146 -17.23 -5.60 -12.82
CA ASP A 146 -16.88 -5.27 -14.21
C ASP A 146 -16.38 -3.81 -14.36
N ASP A 147 -16.31 -3.03 -13.27
CA ASP A 147 -15.89 -1.64 -13.32
C ASP A 147 -14.37 -1.56 -13.67
N PRO A 148 -14.01 -0.98 -14.82
CA PRO A 148 -12.60 -0.87 -15.24
C PRO A 148 -11.74 -0.11 -14.26
N LEU A 149 -12.28 0.92 -13.59
CA LEU A 149 -11.54 1.70 -12.60
C LEU A 149 -11.24 0.85 -11.37
N TRP A 150 -12.22 0.07 -10.91
CA TRP A 150 -12.05 -0.84 -9.78
C TRP A 150 -10.99 -1.91 -10.08
N ILE A 151 -10.99 -2.45 -11.31
CA ILE A 151 -9.98 -3.42 -11.76
C ILE A 151 -8.57 -2.81 -11.71
N ILE A 152 -8.39 -1.54 -12.11
CA ILE A 152 -7.10 -0.82 -12.02
C ILE A 152 -6.65 -0.63 -10.56
N ILE A 153 -7.57 -0.39 -9.64
CA ILE A 153 -7.27 -0.25 -8.21
C ILE A 153 -6.84 -1.60 -7.62
N VAL A 154 -7.58 -2.66 -7.93
CA VAL A 154 -7.37 -4.01 -7.37
C VAL A 154 -6.18 -4.74 -8.01
N SER A 155 -5.79 -4.38 -9.23
CA SER A 155 -4.59 -4.96 -9.87
C SER A 155 -3.30 -4.56 -9.13
N GLY A 156 -2.32 -5.46 -9.10
CA GLY A 156 -0.95 -5.16 -8.60
C GLY A 156 0.00 -4.71 -9.70
N GLY A 157 -0.39 -5.01 -10.94
CA GLY A 157 0.24 -4.80 -12.24
C GLY A 157 -0.69 -5.47 -13.27
N LEU A 158 -0.60 -5.09 -14.54
CA LEU A 158 -1.35 -5.72 -15.62
C LEU A 158 -1.05 -7.22 -15.76
#